data_AF-A0A662VEX3-F1
#
_entry.id   AF-A0A662VEX3-F1
#
_cell.length_a   1.000
_cell.length_b   1.000
_cell.length_c   1.000
_cell.angle_alpha   90.00
_cell.angle_beta   90.00
_cell.angle_gamma   90.00
#
_symmetry.space_group_name_H-M   'P 1'
#
loop_
_entity.id
_entity.type
_entity.pdbx_description
1 polymer ?
#
loop_
_entity_poly.entity_id
_entity_poly.type
_entity_poly.pdbx_seq_one_letter_code
_entity_poly.pdbx_strand_id
1 'polypeptide(L)'
;MQGYGGYGRGIRRGFGAGFGGFVSMPNPLPPPPSGVFRIATAVLDNRGLDSIISPRFARAPFLAIIDIMGGAITNIQVIGNPAASAPRGAGVAVAQWLISSGVRAVLAVNLGHNVYTILRQASVAIYTVQPGIRIIDALRSVGLVKG
;
A
#
# COMPACT_ATOMS: atom_id res chain seq x y z
N MET A 1 57.58 14.34 29.84
CA MET A 1 57.11 14.16 28.45
C MET A 1 55.64 13.79 28.53
N GLN A 2 54.79 14.68 28.01
CA GLN A 2 53.35 14.75 28.28
C GLN A 2 52.59 13.85 27.30
N GLY A 3 51.84 12.88 27.81
CA GLY A 3 50.97 12.02 27.02
C GLY A 3 49.72 12.78 26.58
N TYR A 4 49.52 12.89 25.27
CA TYR A 4 48.38 13.57 24.66
C TYR A 4 47.07 12.81 24.85
N GLY A 5 46.01 13.57 25.11
CA GLY A 5 44.64 13.14 25.31
C GLY A 5 43.98 12.52 24.09
N GLY A 6 42.93 11.73 24.37
CA GLY A 6 42.16 11.01 23.37
C GLY A 6 41.17 11.86 22.59
N TYR A 7 40.73 11.30 21.46
CA TYR A 7 39.55 11.73 20.72
C TYR A 7 38.92 10.49 20.10
N GLY A 8 37.74 10.13 20.60
CA GLY A 8 36.82 9.31 19.83
C GLY A 8 36.30 10.11 18.63
N ARG A 9 36.26 9.47 17.46
CA ARG A 9 35.30 9.79 16.41
C ARG A 9 34.89 8.52 15.70
N GLY A 10 33.70 8.04 16.06
CA GLY A 10 32.85 7.41 15.08
C GLY A 10 32.48 8.45 14.02
N ILE A 11 32.49 8.03 12.76
CA ILE A 11 31.53 8.40 11.72
C ILE A 11 31.64 7.25 10.71
N ARG A 12 30.64 6.35 10.75
CA ARG A 12 30.43 5.39 9.68
C ARG A 12 29.94 6.16 8.46
N ARG A 13 30.74 6.02 7.41
CA ARG A 13 30.48 6.30 6.00
C ARG A 13 29.07 5.83 5.59
N GLY A 14 28.23 6.75 5.11
CA GLY A 14 26.91 6.44 4.58
C GLY A 14 26.19 7.68 4.06
N PHE A 15 26.35 7.93 2.76
CA PHE A 15 25.50 8.69 1.83
C PHE A 15 24.70 9.91 2.35
N GLY A 16 25.03 11.06 1.78
CA GLY A 16 24.38 12.35 2.02
C GLY A 16 22.86 12.32 1.83
N ALA A 17 22.18 12.83 2.85
CA ALA A 17 20.80 13.27 2.78
C ALA A 17 20.72 14.55 1.93
N GLY A 18 20.18 14.42 0.72
CA GLY A 18 19.81 15.53 -0.15
C GLY A 18 18.89 15.03 -1.26
N PHE A 19 17.71 15.65 -1.39
CA PHE A 19 16.64 15.39 -2.36
C PHE A 19 15.65 14.24 -2.08
N GLY A 20 14.59 14.57 -1.34
CA GLY A 20 13.30 13.85 -1.35
C GLY A 20 13.22 12.73 -0.33
N GLY A 21 12.63 13.03 0.84
CA GLY A 21 12.34 11.99 1.84
C GLY A 21 11.47 10.90 1.24
N PHE A 22 12.04 9.73 1.03
CA PHE A 22 11.28 8.53 0.68
C PHE A 22 10.34 8.23 1.84
N VAL A 23 9.05 8.07 1.54
CA VAL A 23 8.08 7.61 2.53
C VAL A 23 8.52 6.22 2.98
N SER A 24 8.83 6.06 4.26
CA SER A 24 9.09 4.74 4.82
C SER A 24 7.77 4.01 4.96
N MET A 25 7.51 3.09 4.03
CA MET A 25 6.44 2.11 4.15
C MET A 25 6.86 0.97 5.08
N PRO A 26 5.92 0.25 5.70
CA PRO A 26 6.25 -0.98 6.42
C PRO A 26 6.86 -2.01 5.46
N ASN A 27 7.46 -3.07 6.01
CA ASN A 27 7.95 -4.16 5.18
C ASN A 27 6.82 -4.71 4.30
N PRO A 28 7.08 -4.98 3.00
CA PRO A 28 6.08 -5.59 2.13
C PRO A 28 5.60 -6.93 2.69
N LEU A 29 4.35 -7.27 2.41
CA LEU A 29 3.78 -8.54 2.85
C LEU A 29 4.45 -9.71 2.12
N PRO A 30 4.58 -10.88 2.77
CA PRO A 30 5.05 -12.07 2.08
C PRO A 30 4.12 -12.41 0.91
N PRO A 31 4.62 -13.03 -0.17
CA PRO A 31 3.80 -13.42 -1.31
C PRO A 31 2.58 -14.26 -0.87
N PRO A 32 1.41 -14.07 -1.49
CA PRO A 32 0.25 -14.90 -1.19
C PRO A 32 0.52 -16.37 -1.55
N PRO A 33 -0.11 -17.35 -0.86
CA PRO A 33 -0.03 -18.76 -1.22
C PRO A 33 -0.47 -19.03 -2.66
N SER A 34 -0.05 -20.16 -3.23
CA SER A 34 -0.47 -20.58 -4.57
C SER A 34 -2.00 -20.68 -4.68
N GLY A 35 -2.56 -20.11 -5.75
CA GLY A 35 -4.01 -20.09 -5.98
C GLY A 35 -4.76 -18.96 -5.26
N VAL A 36 -4.07 -18.17 -4.42
CA VAL A 36 -4.65 -16.99 -3.76
C VAL A 36 -4.44 -15.75 -4.64
N PHE A 37 -5.52 -15.03 -4.89
CA PHE A 37 -5.53 -13.75 -5.59
C PHE A 37 -5.60 -12.60 -4.59
N ARG A 38 -4.55 -11.79 -4.54
CA ARG A 38 -4.43 -10.67 -3.61
C ARG A 38 -4.88 -9.35 -4.24
N ILE A 39 -5.76 -8.67 -3.53
CA ILE A 39 -6.37 -7.39 -3.89
C ILE A 39 -6.02 -6.35 -2.83
N ALA A 40 -5.89 -5.09 -3.22
CA ALA A 40 -5.77 -3.99 -2.29
C ALA A 40 -6.80 -2.89 -2.53
N THR A 41 -7.19 -2.20 -1.47
CA THR A 41 -7.99 -0.97 -1.56
C THR A 41 -7.62 0.02 -0.46
N ALA A 42 -7.98 1.27 -0.66
CA ALA A 42 -7.69 2.35 0.26
C ALA A 42 -8.95 2.68 1.07
N VAL A 43 -8.85 2.74 2.41
CA VAL A 43 -10.01 2.87 3.30
C VAL A 43 -9.84 3.97 4.34
N LEU A 44 -10.97 4.48 4.84
CA LEU A 44 -11.02 5.57 5.81
C LEU A 44 -10.82 5.09 7.26
N ASP A 45 -11.10 3.82 7.53
CA ASP A 45 -11.14 3.23 8.86
C ASP A 45 -10.64 1.77 8.83
N ASN A 46 -10.44 1.18 10.02
CA ASN A 46 -10.04 -0.21 10.17
C ASN A 46 -11.19 -1.01 10.81
N ARG A 47 -12.14 -1.44 9.99
CA ARG A 47 -13.28 -2.29 10.36
C ARG A 47 -13.34 -3.57 9.52
N GLY A 48 -12.19 -4.06 9.04
CA GLY A 48 -12.13 -5.22 8.16
C GLY A 48 -12.95 -5.01 6.88
N LEU A 49 -13.84 -5.95 6.56
CA LEU A 49 -14.65 -5.92 5.33
C LEU A 49 -15.73 -4.82 5.32
N ASP A 50 -16.09 -4.31 6.50
CA ASP A 50 -17.02 -3.18 6.65
C ASP A 50 -16.32 -1.82 6.58
N SER A 51 -15.00 -1.79 6.36
CA SER A 51 -14.27 -0.53 6.20
C SER A 51 -14.75 0.23 4.97
N ILE A 52 -14.76 1.55 5.05
CA ILE A 52 -15.29 2.42 3.99
C ILE A 52 -14.20 2.77 3.00
N ILE A 53 -14.48 2.57 1.72
CA ILE A 53 -13.58 2.94 0.63
C ILE A 53 -13.36 4.44 0.60
N SER A 54 -12.09 4.83 0.66
CA SER A 54 -11.64 6.21 0.61
C SER A 54 -11.78 6.79 -0.79
N PRO A 55 -12.24 8.04 -0.94
CA PRO A 55 -12.19 8.74 -2.22
C PRO A 55 -10.76 9.04 -2.68
N ARG A 56 -9.78 9.02 -1.76
CA ARG A 56 -8.35 9.24 -2.05
C ARG A 56 -7.60 7.92 -1.92
N PHE A 57 -7.03 7.41 -3.00
CA PHE A 57 -6.29 6.14 -2.95
C PHE A 57 -4.96 6.26 -2.19
N ALA A 58 -4.03 7.07 -2.69
CA ALA A 58 -2.66 7.12 -2.15
C ALA A 58 -2.55 7.75 -0.75
N ARG A 59 -3.46 8.66 -0.42
CA ARG A 59 -3.47 9.41 0.85
C ARG A 59 -4.57 8.98 1.81
N ALA A 60 -5.21 7.82 1.57
CA ALA A 60 -6.09 7.25 2.58
C ALA A 60 -5.32 6.97 3.87
N PRO A 61 -5.94 7.08 5.04
CA PRO A 61 -5.29 6.76 6.31
C PRO A 61 -4.91 5.27 6.42
N PHE A 62 -5.63 4.38 5.72
CA PHE A 62 -5.40 2.94 5.76
C PHE A 62 -5.39 2.31 4.36
N LEU A 63 -4.68 1.19 4.25
CA LEU A 63 -4.71 0.28 3.12
C LEU A 63 -5.24 -1.08 3.59
N ALA A 64 -6.26 -1.60 2.91
CA ALA A 64 -6.77 -2.94 3.13
C ALA A 64 -6.24 -3.89 2.07
N ILE A 65 -5.71 -5.02 2.51
CA ILE A 65 -5.21 -6.12 1.67
C ILE A 65 -6.12 -7.31 1.89
N ILE A 66 -6.67 -7.84 0.79
CA ILE A 66 -7.66 -8.89 0.79
C ILE A 66 -7.13 -10.04 -0.06
N ASP A 67 -7.12 -11.23 0.53
CA ASP A 67 -6.77 -12.46 -0.17
C ASP A 67 -8.05 -13.23 -0.50
N ILE A 68 -8.18 -13.64 -1.76
CA ILE A 68 -9.34 -14.37 -2.29
C ILE A 68 -8.88 -15.68 -2.93
N MET A 69 -9.55 -16.77 -2.62
CA MET A 69 -9.32 -18.08 -3.22
C MET A 69 -10.66 -18.68 -3.64
N GLY A 70 -10.79 -19.07 -4.91
CA GLY A 70 -12.04 -19.67 -5.42
C GLY A 70 -13.29 -18.77 -5.32
N GLY A 71 -13.11 -17.44 -5.26
CA GLY A 71 -14.21 -16.48 -5.09
C GLY A 71 -14.68 -16.27 -3.65
N ALA A 72 -13.98 -16.86 -2.67
CA ALA A 72 -14.19 -16.62 -1.24
C ALA A 72 -13.02 -15.83 -0.65
N ILE A 73 -13.33 -14.95 0.30
CA ILE A 73 -12.33 -14.16 1.03
C ILE A 73 -11.70 -15.08 2.08
N THR A 74 -10.38 -15.27 2.00
CA THR A 74 -9.63 -16.14 2.93
C THR A 74 -8.90 -15.35 4.00
N ASN A 75 -8.54 -14.10 3.72
CA ASN A 75 -7.88 -13.23 4.68
C ASN A 75 -8.17 -11.74 4.37
N ILE A 76 -8.18 -10.93 5.41
CA ILE A 76 -8.18 -9.47 5.30
C ILE A 76 -7.25 -8.86 6.35
N GLN A 77 -6.38 -7.97 5.89
CA GLN A 77 -5.49 -7.19 6.74
C GLN A 77 -5.61 -5.72 6.39
N VAL A 78 -5.93 -4.89 7.39
CA VAL A 78 -5.93 -3.43 7.24
C VAL A 78 -4.73 -2.87 7.97
N ILE A 79 -3.92 -2.07 7.25
CA ILE A 79 -2.72 -1.44 7.79
C ILE A 79 -2.83 0.08 7.72
N GLY A 80 -2.19 0.76 8.67
CA GLY A 80 -1.99 2.21 8.57
C GLY A 80 -1.14 2.55 7.35
N ASN A 81 -1.38 3.72 6.77
CA ASN A 81 -0.67 4.21 5.59
C ASN A 81 0.28 5.37 5.96
N PRO A 82 1.58 5.12 6.17
CA PRO A 82 2.56 6.19 6.39
C PRO A 82 2.61 7.22 5.25
N ALA A 83 2.20 6.83 4.03
CA ALA A 83 2.17 7.74 2.89
C ALA A 83 1.05 8.78 2.96
N ALA A 84 0.07 8.64 3.87
CA ALA A 84 -1.03 9.57 4.01
C ALA A 84 -0.57 11.00 4.34
N SER A 85 0.42 11.12 5.22
CA SER A 85 1.01 12.39 5.66
C SER A 85 2.20 12.85 4.80
N ALA A 86 2.57 12.08 3.78
CA ALA A 86 3.74 12.41 2.98
C ALA A 86 3.54 13.71 2.19
N PRO A 87 4.51 14.63 2.19
CA PRO A 87 4.41 15.89 1.45
C PRO A 87 4.36 15.63 -0.06
N ARG A 88 5.17 14.68 -0.55
CA ARG A 88 5.25 14.26 -1.96
C ARG A 88 5.46 12.76 -2.06
N GLY A 89 5.21 12.20 -3.25
CA GLY A 89 5.55 10.80 -3.54
C GLY A 89 4.61 9.74 -2.96
N ALA A 90 3.53 10.12 -2.26
CA ALA A 90 2.62 9.17 -1.61
C ALA A 90 2.14 8.06 -2.55
N GLY A 91 1.71 8.44 -3.77
CA GLY A 91 1.21 7.49 -4.76
C GLY A 91 2.28 6.50 -5.26
N VAL A 92 3.51 6.97 -5.44
CA VAL A 92 4.63 6.11 -5.87
C VAL A 92 4.97 5.11 -4.77
N ALA A 93 5.08 5.58 -3.53
CA ALA A 93 5.36 4.73 -2.37
C ALA A 93 4.29 3.65 -2.17
N VAL A 94 3.00 4.01 -2.24
CA VAL A 94 1.89 3.06 -2.15
C VAL A 94 1.94 2.06 -3.30
N ALA A 95 2.08 2.52 -4.54
CA ALA A 95 2.08 1.62 -5.71
C ALA A 95 3.22 0.60 -5.63
N GLN A 96 4.44 1.05 -5.32
CA GLN A 96 5.60 0.17 -5.17
C GLN A 96 5.40 -0.84 -4.04
N TRP A 97 4.91 -0.39 -2.88
CA TRP A 97 4.67 -1.25 -1.74
C TRP A 97 3.61 -2.34 -2.03
N LEU A 98 2.54 -1.99 -2.77
CA LEU A 98 1.52 -2.95 -3.20
C LEU A 98 2.10 -4.01 -4.13
N ILE A 99 2.91 -3.60 -5.12
CA ILE A 99 3.58 -4.51 -6.05
C ILE A 99 4.51 -5.46 -5.29
N SER A 100 5.35 -4.94 -4.39
CA SER A 100 6.24 -5.75 -3.56
C SER A 100 5.49 -6.68 -2.60
N SER A 101 4.26 -6.34 -2.22
CA SER A 101 3.39 -7.17 -1.39
C SER A 101 2.60 -8.24 -2.16
N GLY A 102 2.87 -8.41 -3.47
CA GLY A 102 2.23 -9.41 -4.31
C GLY A 102 0.78 -9.08 -4.67
N VAL A 103 0.37 -7.82 -4.58
CA VAL A 103 -0.98 -7.38 -4.98
C VAL A 103 -1.12 -7.47 -6.49
N ARG A 104 -2.20 -8.12 -6.95
CA ARG A 104 -2.49 -8.33 -8.38
C ARG A 104 -3.67 -7.53 -8.89
N ALA A 105 -4.48 -6.97 -7.99
CA ALA A 105 -5.56 -6.06 -8.32
C ALA A 105 -5.69 -4.95 -7.29
N VAL A 106 -6.16 -3.78 -7.71
CA VAL A 106 -6.57 -2.70 -6.80
C VAL A 106 -8.01 -2.29 -7.05
N LEU A 107 -8.76 -2.02 -5.99
CA LEU A 107 -10.03 -1.31 -6.05
C LEU A 107 -9.77 0.16 -5.67
N ALA A 108 -10.13 1.08 -6.56
CA ALA A 108 -9.92 2.51 -6.32
C ALA A 108 -11.04 3.35 -6.93
N VAL A 109 -11.34 4.49 -6.30
CA VAL A 109 -12.29 5.47 -6.86
C VAL A 109 -11.63 6.27 -7.97
N ASN A 110 -10.44 6.78 -7.69
CA ASN A 110 -9.63 7.52 -8.64
C ASN A 110 -8.14 7.27 -8.34
N LEU A 111 -7.34 7.14 -9.39
CA LEU A 111 -5.89 7.01 -9.33
C LEU A 111 -5.25 8.18 -10.06
N GLY A 112 -4.31 8.85 -9.41
CA GLY A 112 -3.48 9.85 -10.10
C GLY A 112 -2.60 9.20 -11.18
N HIS A 113 -2.21 10.00 -12.19
CA HIS A 113 -1.46 9.54 -13.36
C HIS A 113 -0.26 8.63 -13.01
N ASN A 114 0.55 9.03 -12.03
CA ASN A 114 1.73 8.25 -11.60
C ASN A 114 1.35 6.86 -11.06
N VAL A 115 0.32 6.77 -10.24
CA VAL A 115 -0.11 5.51 -9.61
C VAL A 115 -0.66 4.57 -10.68
N TYR A 116 -1.51 5.11 -11.55
CA TYR A 116 -2.09 4.38 -12.67
C TYR A 116 -0.99 3.79 -13.56
N THR A 117 -0.01 4.59 -13.96
CA THR A 117 1.10 4.15 -14.82
C THR A 117 1.93 3.05 -14.17
N ILE A 118 2.32 3.21 -12.89
CA ILE A 118 3.13 2.21 -12.17
C ILE A 118 2.39 0.87 -12.05
N LEU A 119 1.11 0.89 -11.65
CA LEU A 119 0.32 -0.32 -11.48
C LEU A 119 0.07 -1.03 -12.83
N ARG A 120 -0.19 -0.28 -13.89
CA ARG A 120 -0.34 -0.82 -15.25
C ARG A 120 0.93 -1.48 -15.75
N GLN A 121 2.09 -0.84 -15.55
CA GLN A 121 3.39 -1.41 -15.93
C GLN A 121 3.70 -2.71 -15.18
N ALA A 122 3.27 -2.81 -13.92
CA ALA A 122 3.37 -4.03 -13.12
C ALA A 122 2.28 -5.07 -13.42
N SER A 123 1.42 -4.84 -14.42
CA SER A 123 0.29 -5.72 -14.75
C SER A 123 -0.66 -5.97 -13.58
N VAL A 124 -0.80 -4.98 -12.68
CA VAL A 124 -1.80 -4.98 -11.62
C VAL A 124 -3.12 -4.50 -12.20
N ALA A 125 -4.17 -5.31 -12.06
CA ALA A 125 -5.50 -4.95 -12.50
C ALA A 125 -6.05 -3.78 -11.69
N ILE A 126 -6.80 -2.89 -12.34
CA ILE A 126 -7.40 -1.72 -11.69
C ILE A 126 -8.90 -1.82 -11.88
N TYR A 127 -9.63 -1.84 -10.77
CA TYR A 127 -11.09 -1.82 -10.75
C TYR A 127 -11.56 -0.49 -10.17
N THR A 128 -12.34 0.23 -10.96
CA THR A 128 -12.96 1.48 -10.52
C THR A 128 -14.21 1.18 -9.72
N VAL A 129 -14.30 1.75 -8.52
CA VAL A 129 -15.44 1.56 -7.59
C VAL A 129 -15.94 2.91 -7.07
N GLN A 130 -17.14 2.92 -6.48
CA GLN A 130 -17.70 4.13 -5.89
C GLN A 130 -17.03 4.45 -4.53
N PRO A 131 -16.87 5.73 -4.17
CA PRO A 131 -16.43 6.10 -2.82
C PRO A 131 -17.54 5.85 -1.79
N GLY A 132 -17.19 5.74 -0.51
CA GLY A 132 -18.18 5.73 0.57
C GLY A 132 -18.94 4.41 0.77
N ILE A 133 -18.66 3.40 -0.05
CA ILE A 133 -19.19 2.03 0.12
C ILE A 133 -18.23 1.17 0.94
N ARG A 134 -18.73 0.07 1.49
CA ARG A 134 -17.91 -0.91 2.22
C ARG A 134 -17.05 -1.75 1.26
N ILE A 135 -15.94 -2.29 1.75
CA ILE A 135 -15.08 -3.20 0.96
C ILE A 135 -15.90 -4.37 0.40
N ILE A 136 -16.74 -5.01 1.22
CA ILE A 136 -17.52 -6.18 0.79
C ILE A 136 -18.46 -5.85 -0.37
N ASP A 137 -19.11 -4.69 -0.34
CA ASP A 137 -20.05 -4.27 -1.38
C ASP A 137 -19.28 -3.92 -2.67
N ALA A 138 -18.10 -3.31 -2.55
CA ALA A 138 -17.22 -3.03 -3.68
C ALA A 138 -16.74 -4.31 -4.36
N LEU A 139 -16.26 -5.30 -3.59
CA LEU A 139 -15.82 -6.60 -4.11
C LEU A 139 -16.93 -7.32 -4.88
N ARG A 140 -18.17 -7.26 -4.38
CA ARG A 140 -19.36 -7.80 -5.05
C ARG A 140 -19.68 -7.06 -6.34
N SER A 141 -19.60 -5.73 -6.34
CA SER A 141 -19.92 -4.91 -7.52
C SER A 141 -19.02 -5.20 -8.73
N VAL A 142 -17.79 -5.66 -8.48
CA VAL A 142 -16.81 -5.99 -9.52
C VAL A 142 -16.69 -7.50 -9.78
N GLY A 143 -17.55 -8.31 -9.15
CA GLY A 143 -17.63 -9.76 -9.37
C GLY A 143 -16.45 -10.58 -8.82
N LEU A 144 -15.69 -10.03 -7.87
CA LEU A 144 -14.52 -10.72 -7.29
C LEU A 144 -14.87 -11.68 -6.16
N VAL A 145 -16.04 -11.51 -5.55
CA VAL A 145 -16.59 -12.42 -4.53
C VAL A 145 -18.04 -12.74 -4.86
N LYS A 146 -18.47 -13.97 -4.61
CA LYS A 146 -19.88 -14.36 -4.75
C LYS A 146 -20.63 -13.92 -3.50
N GLY A 147 -21.74 -13.21 -3.72
CA GLY A 147 -22.69 -12.78 -2.68
C GLY A 147 -23.70 -13.86 -2.39
#